data_AF-Q0QVS2-F1
#
_entry.id   AF-Q0QVS2-F1
#
_cell.length_a   1.000
_cell.length_b   1.000
_cell.length_c   1.000
_cell.angle_alpha   90.00
_cell.angle_beta   90.00
_cell.angle_gamma   90.00
#
_symmetry.space_group_name_H-M   'P 1'
#
loop_
_entity.id
_entity.type
_entity.pdbx_description
1 polymer ?
#
loop_
_entity_poly.entity_id
_entity_poly.type
_entity_poly.pdbx_seq_one_letter_code
_entity_poly.pdbx_strand_id
1 'polypeptide(L)'
;GATGPAIDYSFAGMLGHALAPLLAPIGFTWQIAIALVPGMAAREVAVAALGTVYALSETGDALSGSLSGVLAADWSLPTALSLLAWFVFAPQCVSTLSVVKRETNSWFWMLVMIAYMTLLAYGAAFVTFRLSSALLGG
;
A
#
# COMPACT_ATOMS: atom_id res chain seq x y z
N GLY A 1 13.99 1.60 -26.91
CA GLY A 1 13.43 0.36 -26.32
C GLY A 1 13.35 0.56 -24.83
N ALA A 2 12.20 0.28 -24.23
CA ALA A 2 12.00 0.38 -22.78
C ALA A 2 12.94 -0.62 -22.05
N THR A 3 13.68 -0.14 -21.06
CA THR A 3 14.72 -0.90 -20.33
C THR A 3 14.21 -1.51 -19.01
N GLY A 4 12.91 -1.38 -18.70
CA GLY A 4 12.27 -1.96 -17.51
C GLY A 4 10.89 -2.61 -17.82
N PRO A 5 10.32 -3.37 -16.86
CA PRO A 5 8.95 -3.92 -16.95
C PRO A 5 7.92 -2.90 -17.43
N ALA A 6 6.92 -3.32 -18.22
CA ALA A 6 5.90 -2.42 -18.78
C ALA A 6 5.10 -1.62 -17.72
N ILE A 7 5.08 -2.11 -16.48
CA ILE A 7 4.43 -1.48 -15.33
C ILE A 7 5.16 -0.22 -14.87
N ASP A 8 6.49 -0.12 -15.04
CA ASP A 8 7.26 1.06 -14.66
C ASP A 8 6.89 2.30 -15.49
N TYR A 9 6.41 2.09 -16.72
CA TYR A 9 5.95 3.15 -17.62
C TYR A 9 4.46 3.45 -17.48
N SER A 10 3.73 2.72 -16.63
CA SER A 10 2.33 3.00 -16.32
C SER A 10 2.22 4.19 -15.37
N PHE A 11 1.10 4.92 -15.45
CA PHE A 11 0.79 6.02 -14.51
C PHE A 11 0.89 5.56 -13.05
N ALA A 12 0.48 4.31 -12.79
CA ALA A 12 0.58 3.70 -11.48
C ALA A 12 2.05 3.43 -11.06
N GLY A 13 2.92 3.00 -11.98
CA GLY A 13 4.35 2.81 -11.74
C GLY A 13 5.06 4.13 -11.45
N MET A 14 4.76 5.18 -12.23
CA MET A 14 5.30 6.52 -12.01
C MET A 14 4.89 7.08 -10.64
N LEU A 15 3.63 6.87 -10.22
CA LEU A 15 3.15 7.27 -8.90
C LEU A 15 3.80 6.45 -7.78
N GLY A 16 3.96 5.14 -7.96
CA GLY A 16 4.63 4.26 -6.99
C GLY A 16 6.07 4.68 -6.73
N HIS A 17 6.84 4.97 -7.80
CA HIS A 17 8.23 5.46 -7.68
C HIS A 17 8.31 6.86 -7.08
N ALA A 18 7.35 7.75 -7.37
CA ALA A 18 7.30 9.08 -6.77
C ALA A 18 6.97 9.03 -5.27
N LEU A 19 6.15 8.08 -4.83
CA LEU A 19 5.77 7.87 -3.42
C LEU A 19 6.78 7.02 -2.64
N ALA A 20 7.57 6.20 -3.33
CA ALA A 20 8.59 5.34 -2.72
C ALA A 20 9.52 6.07 -1.73
N PRO A 21 10.12 7.24 -2.02
CA PRO A 21 11.00 7.91 -1.05
C PRO A 21 10.29 8.37 0.23
N LEU A 22 8.99 8.66 0.16
CA LEU A 22 8.18 9.03 1.33
C LEU A 22 7.82 7.81 2.19
N LEU A 23 7.68 6.65 1.55
CA LEU A 23 7.27 5.39 2.18
C LEU A 23 8.45 4.48 2.56
N ALA A 24 9.65 4.75 2.04
CA ALA A 24 10.88 4.05 2.42
C ALA A 24 11.18 4.07 3.94
N PRO A 25 10.93 5.14 4.71
CA PRO A 25 11.17 5.17 6.16
C PRO A 25 10.30 4.20 6.97
N ILE A 26 9.17 3.78 6.41
CA ILE A 26 8.26 2.78 7.00
C ILE A 26 8.50 1.38 6.43
N GLY A 27 9.56 1.19 5.63
CA GLY A 27 9.94 -0.10 5.05
C GLY A 27 9.14 -0.51 3.81
N PHE A 28 8.39 0.41 3.22
CA PHE A 28 7.57 0.14 2.03
C PHE A 28 8.40 0.35 0.77
N THR A 29 8.32 -0.62 -0.13
CA THR A 29 8.92 -0.56 -1.46
C THR A 29 7.97 0.13 -2.46
N TRP A 30 8.47 0.43 -3.66
CA TRP A 30 7.64 1.00 -4.72
C TRP A 30 6.48 0.07 -5.13
N GLN A 31 6.67 -1.26 -5.03
CA GLN A 31 5.61 -2.25 -5.28
C GLN A 31 4.48 -2.16 -4.25
N ILE A 32 4.82 -1.88 -2.99
CA ILE A 32 3.82 -1.64 -1.94
C ILE A 32 3.13 -0.30 -2.21
N ALA A 33 3.89 0.75 -2.55
CA ALA A 33 3.36 2.07 -2.83
C ALA A 33 2.31 2.08 -3.96
N ILE A 34 2.58 1.36 -5.06
CA ILE A 34 1.64 1.24 -6.17
C ILE A 34 0.41 0.39 -5.79
N ALA A 35 0.56 -0.64 -4.96
CA ALA A 35 -0.54 -1.51 -4.53
C ALA A 35 -1.50 -0.84 -3.53
N LEU A 36 -1.03 0.17 -2.79
CA LEU A 36 -1.86 0.96 -1.88
C LEU A 36 -2.95 1.74 -2.61
N VAL A 37 -2.68 2.25 -3.81
CA VAL A 37 -3.62 3.06 -4.60
C VAL A 37 -4.91 2.29 -4.94
N PRO A 38 -4.86 1.12 -5.61
CA PRO A 38 -6.04 0.30 -5.82
C PRO A 38 -6.55 -0.34 -4.52
N GLY A 39 -5.68 -0.57 -3.53
CA GLY A 39 -6.07 -1.03 -2.20
C GLY A 39 -7.06 -0.12 -1.46
N MET A 40 -7.02 1.19 -1.75
CA MET A 40 -8.01 2.14 -1.25
C MET A 40 -9.39 1.99 -1.91
N ALA A 41 -9.47 1.42 -3.12
CA ALA A 41 -10.75 1.11 -3.76
C ALA A 41 -11.38 -0.16 -3.17
N ALA A 42 -10.58 -1.21 -3.03
CA ALA A 42 -10.95 -2.45 -2.34
C ALA A 42 -9.69 -3.21 -1.89
N ARG A 43 -9.74 -3.86 -0.72
CA ARG A 43 -8.58 -4.50 -0.09
C ARG A 43 -8.07 -5.69 -0.90
N GLU A 44 -8.98 -6.41 -1.53
CA GLU A 44 -8.73 -7.58 -2.39
C GLU A 44 -8.04 -7.18 -3.69
N VAL A 45 -8.27 -5.95 -4.16
CA VAL A 45 -7.67 -5.41 -5.39
C VAL A 45 -6.20 -5.07 -5.15
N ALA A 46 -5.77 -4.82 -3.91
CA ALA A 46 -4.34 -4.68 -3.58
C ALA A 46 -3.57 -5.98 -3.89
N VAL A 47 -4.15 -7.15 -3.59
CA VAL A 47 -3.52 -8.46 -3.86
C VAL A 47 -3.40 -8.70 -5.36
N ALA A 48 -4.45 -8.38 -6.12
CA ALA A 48 -4.42 -8.47 -7.58
C ALA A 48 -3.40 -7.51 -8.21
N ALA A 49 -3.26 -6.30 -7.66
CA ALA A 49 -2.26 -5.33 -8.09
C ALA A 49 -0.83 -5.82 -7.83
N LEU A 50 -0.56 -6.38 -6.64
CA LEU A 50 0.72 -7.02 -6.34
C LEU A 50 1.00 -8.20 -7.29
N GLY A 51 -0.02 -9.01 -7.60
CA GLY A 51 0.11 -10.10 -8.56
C GLY A 51 0.57 -9.63 -9.93
N THR A 52 0.00 -8.52 -10.40
CA THR A 52 0.37 -7.89 -11.67
C THR A 52 1.81 -7.35 -11.62
N VAL A 53 2.19 -6.67 -10.52
CA VAL A 53 3.53 -6.09 -10.33
C VAL A 53 4.62 -7.15 -10.30
N TYR A 54 4.38 -8.28 -9.63
CA TYR A 54 5.31 -9.43 -9.61
C TYR A 54 5.18 -10.34 -10.83
N ALA A 55 4.42 -9.92 -11.86
CA ALA A 55 4.19 -10.65 -13.10
C ALA A 55 3.68 -12.10 -12.88
N LEU A 56 2.87 -12.31 -11.85
CA LEU A 56 2.23 -13.59 -11.56
C LEU A 56 1.00 -13.76 -12.47
N SER A 57 0.94 -14.89 -13.17
CA SER A 57 -0.17 -15.21 -14.10
C SER A 57 -1.35 -15.89 -13.42
N GLU A 58 -1.21 -16.26 -12.14
CA GLU A 58 -2.24 -16.92 -11.35
C GLU A 58 -3.38 -15.97 -10.95
N THR A 59 -4.57 -16.51 -10.66
CA THR A 59 -5.73 -15.72 -10.19
C THR A 59 -6.40 -16.38 -8.98
N GLY A 60 -7.14 -15.60 -8.19
CA GLY A 60 -7.87 -16.11 -7.03
C GLY A 60 -6.96 -16.70 -5.95
N ASP A 61 -7.31 -17.87 -5.43
CA ASP A 61 -6.61 -18.48 -4.29
C ASP A 61 -5.18 -18.95 -4.64
N ALA A 62 -4.99 -19.38 -5.89
CA ALA A 62 -3.67 -19.75 -6.43
C ALA A 62 -2.71 -18.56 -6.51
N LEU A 63 -3.25 -17.36 -6.75
CA LEU A 63 -2.47 -16.12 -6.69
C LEU A 63 -2.00 -15.88 -5.26
N SER A 64 -2.88 -15.96 -4.26
CA SER A 64 -2.52 -15.75 -2.85
C SER A 64 -1.40 -16.68 -2.37
N GLY A 65 -1.46 -17.97 -2.75
CA GLY A 65 -0.41 -18.94 -2.45
C GLY A 65 0.94 -18.57 -3.08
N SER A 66 0.96 -18.26 -4.37
CA SER A 66 2.18 -17.87 -5.09
C SER A 66 2.76 -16.55 -4.58
N LEU A 67 1.89 -15.58 -4.30
CA LEU A 67 2.25 -14.27 -3.75
C LEU A 67 2.90 -14.44 -2.38
N SER A 68 2.35 -15.30 -1.52
CA SER A 68 2.91 -15.54 -0.17
C SER A 68 4.36 -16.06 -0.23
N GLY A 69 4.68 -16.92 -1.20
CA GLY A 69 6.04 -17.43 -1.39
C GLY A 69 7.03 -16.35 -1.85
N VAL A 70 6.62 -15.50 -2.79
CA VAL A 70 7.43 -14.38 -3.28
C VAL A 70 7.63 -13.32 -2.19
N LEU A 71 6.55 -12.92 -1.51
CA LEU A 71 6.61 -11.93 -0.43
C LEU A 71 7.48 -12.41 0.73
N ALA A 72 7.46 -13.71 1.06
CA ALA A 72 8.33 -14.25 2.11
C ALA A 72 9.83 -14.16 1.77
N ALA A 73 10.18 -14.11 0.48
CA ALA A 73 11.56 -13.95 0.02
C ALA A 73 11.97 -12.47 -0.13
N ASP A 74 11.06 -11.61 -0.59
CA ASP A 74 11.34 -10.19 -0.88
C ASP A 74 11.11 -9.25 0.31
N TRP A 75 10.20 -9.57 1.22
CA TRP A 75 9.81 -8.66 2.31
C TRP A 75 10.40 -9.06 3.65
N SER A 76 10.96 -8.06 4.34
CA SER A 76 11.37 -8.22 5.73
C SER A 76 10.14 -8.35 6.65
N LEU A 77 10.28 -9.10 7.76
CA LEU A 77 9.20 -9.22 8.76
C LEU A 77 8.71 -7.84 9.27
N PRO A 78 9.59 -6.85 9.54
CA PRO A 78 9.16 -5.50 9.89
C PRO A 78 8.30 -4.82 8.82
N THR A 79 8.61 -5.02 7.52
CA THR A 79 7.81 -4.50 6.40
C THR A 79 6.41 -5.10 6.42
N ALA A 80 6.29 -6.42 6.58
CA ALA A 80 4.98 -7.08 6.65
C ALA A 80 4.13 -6.57 7.82
N LEU A 81 4.74 -6.41 9.01
CA LEU A 81 4.04 -5.89 10.19
C LEU A 81 3.61 -4.44 10.01
N SER A 82 4.46 -3.59 9.42
CA SER A 82 4.12 -2.20 9.13
C SER A 82 2.97 -2.07 8.12
N LEU A 83 2.91 -2.98 7.14
CA LEU A 83 1.82 -3.03 6.16
C LEU A 83 0.49 -3.46 6.80
N LEU A 84 0.52 -4.42 7.72
CA LEU A 84 -0.65 -4.77 8.53
C LEU A 84 -1.14 -3.57 9.35
N ALA A 85 -0.23 -2.87 10.05
CA ALA A 85 -0.57 -1.67 10.81
C ALA A 85 -1.20 -0.59 9.92
N TRP A 86 -0.67 -0.37 8.72
CA TRP A 86 -1.26 0.55 7.75
C TRP A 86 -2.70 0.17 7.41
N PHE A 87 -2.95 -1.09 7.05
CA PHE A 87 -4.30 -1.56 6.68
C PHE A 87 -5.29 -1.56 7.86
N VAL A 88 -4.83 -1.58 9.11
CA VAL A 88 -5.69 -1.41 10.29
C VAL A 88 -6.21 0.04 10.38
N PHE A 89 -5.34 1.03 10.15
CA PHE A 89 -5.67 2.44 10.34
C PHE A 89 -6.13 3.17 9.07
N ALA A 90 -5.96 2.58 7.89
CA ALA A 90 -6.41 3.15 6.62
C ALA A 90 -7.65 2.46 6.01
N PRO A 91 -8.79 2.27 6.71
CA PRO A 91 -10.03 1.70 6.13
C PRO A 91 -10.86 2.72 5.33
N GLN A 92 -10.22 3.72 4.71
CA GLN A 92 -10.90 4.78 3.96
C GLN A 92 -11.21 4.32 2.53
N CYS A 93 -12.38 3.70 2.37
CA CYS A 93 -12.89 3.28 1.07
C CYS A 93 -13.45 4.49 0.28
N VAL A 94 -13.43 4.40 -1.05
CA VAL A 94 -13.99 5.43 -1.95
C VAL A 94 -15.48 5.70 -1.66
N SER A 95 -16.23 4.66 -1.26
CA SER A 95 -17.65 4.78 -0.90
C SER A 95 -17.85 5.72 0.29
N THR A 96 -17.07 5.57 1.36
CA THR A 96 -17.16 6.41 2.57
C THR A 96 -16.83 7.87 2.25
N LEU A 97 -15.78 8.10 1.46
CA LEU A 97 -15.38 9.45 1.03
C LEU A 97 -16.46 10.13 0.18
N SER A 98 -17.14 9.36 -0.69
CA SER A 98 -18.22 9.88 -1.53
C SER A 98 -19.43 10.33 -0.70
N VAL A 99 -19.77 9.59 0.36
CA VAL A 99 -20.83 9.97 1.30
C VAL A 99 -20.43 11.19 2.13
N VAL A 100 -19.22 11.20 2.72
CA VAL A 100 -18.72 12.34 3.52
C VAL A 100 -18.74 13.64 2.72
N LYS A 101 -18.28 13.59 1.47
CA LYS A 101 -18.35 14.74 0.56
C LYS A 101 -19.78 15.20 0.32
N ARG A 102 -20.72 14.27 0.12
CA ARG A 102 -22.12 14.59 -0.18
C ARG A 102 -22.83 15.23 1.02
N GLU A 103 -22.58 14.71 2.22
CA GLU A 103 -23.22 15.19 3.45
C GLU A 103 -22.58 16.49 3.98
N THR A 104 -21.25 16.62 3.86
CA THR A 104 -20.54 17.82 4.34
C THR A 104 -20.53 18.95 3.31
N ASN A 105 -20.90 18.63 2.05
CA ASN A 105 -20.84 19.51 0.88
C ASN A 105 -19.52 20.32 0.76
N SER A 106 -18.42 19.77 1.29
CA SER A 106 -17.14 20.46 1.39
C SER A 106 -16.00 19.48 1.15
N TRP A 107 -15.21 19.78 0.12
CA TRP A 107 -14.00 19.04 -0.19
C TRP A 107 -12.91 19.22 0.87
N PHE A 108 -12.91 20.35 1.57
CA PHE A 108 -11.93 20.62 2.62
C PHE A 108 -12.03 19.60 3.75
N TRP A 109 -13.24 19.36 4.27
CA TRP A 109 -13.46 18.41 5.37
C TRP A 109 -13.20 16.96 4.96
N MET A 110 -13.52 16.59 3.71
CA MET A 110 -13.17 15.28 3.17
C MET A 110 -11.64 15.09 3.12
N LEU A 111 -10.90 16.09 2.62
CA LEU A 111 -9.44 16.03 2.56
C LEU A 111 -8.79 16.05 3.95
N VAL A 112 -9.33 16.80 4.90
CA VAL A 112 -8.88 16.80 6.30
C VAL A 112 -9.04 15.40 6.92
N MET A 113 -10.17 14.74 6.69
CA MET A 113 -10.40 13.37 7.16
C MET A 113 -9.41 12.38 6.54
N ILE A 114 -9.22 12.44 5.22
CA ILE A 114 -8.24 11.60 4.50
C ILE A 114 -6.85 11.85 5.06
N ALA A 115 -6.41 13.11 5.14
CA ALA A 115 -5.09 13.47 5.62
C ALA A 115 -4.86 13.02 7.07
N TYR A 116 -5.86 13.20 7.94
CA TYR A 116 -5.78 12.75 9.34
C TYR A 116 -5.60 11.22 9.44
N MET A 117 -6.45 10.45 8.74
CA MET A 117 -6.37 8.99 8.78
C MET A 117 -5.09 8.47 8.13
N THR A 118 -4.65 9.08 7.03
CA THR A 118 -3.39 8.73 6.37
C THR A 118 -2.18 9.06 7.24
N LEU A 119 -2.17 10.20 7.93
CA LEU A 119 -1.11 10.55 8.89
C LEU A 119 -1.06 9.57 10.05
N LEU A 120 -2.22 9.18 10.57
CA LEU A 120 -2.33 8.22 11.66
C LEU A 120 -1.84 6.83 11.22
N ALA A 121 -2.24 6.39 10.03
CA ALA A 121 -1.76 5.13 9.44
C ALA A 121 -0.25 5.14 9.18
N TYR A 122 0.28 6.24 8.64
CA TYR A 122 1.72 6.41 8.43
C TYR A 122 2.49 6.39 9.75
N GLY A 123 2.00 7.09 10.78
CA GLY A 123 2.60 7.10 12.11
C GLY A 123 2.60 5.70 12.74
N ALA A 124 1.48 4.99 12.67
CA ALA A 124 1.39 3.62 13.18
C ALA A 124 2.31 2.65 12.43
N ALA A 125 2.37 2.74 11.10
CA ALA A 125 3.28 1.94 10.28
C ALA A 125 4.75 2.25 10.59
N PHE A 126 5.10 3.53 10.77
CA PHE A 126 6.44 3.96 11.15
C PHE A 126 6.85 3.43 12.52
N VAL A 127 6.00 3.59 13.53
CA VAL A 127 6.23 3.06 14.87
C VAL A 127 6.38 1.54 14.82
N THR A 128 5.50 0.85 14.10
CA THR A 128 5.56 -0.61 13.96
C THR A 128 6.83 -1.07 13.25
N PHE A 129 7.23 -0.40 12.17
CA PHE A 129 8.46 -0.73 11.44
C PHE A 129 9.69 -0.52 12.31
N ARG A 130 9.78 0.61 13.02
CA ARG A 130 10.91 0.94 13.91
C ARG A 130 10.96 0.05 15.15
N LEU A 131 9.83 -0.24 15.77
CA LEU A 131 9.77 -1.18 16.91
C LEU A 131 10.13 -2.60 16.47
N SER A 132 9.57 -3.07 15.37
CA SER A 132 9.81 -4.43 14.89
C SER A 132 11.27 -4.60 14.43
N SER A 133 11.84 -3.63 13.71
CA SER A 133 13.26 -3.66 13.33
C SER A 133 14.19 -3.57 14.54
N ALA A 134 13.86 -2.77 15.55
CA ALA A 134 14.63 -2.70 16.79
C ALA A 134 14.56 -4.00 17.62
N LEU A 135 13.38 -4.66 17.65
CA LEU A 135 13.16 -5.90 18.40
C LEU A 135 13.74 -7.14 17.70
N LEU A 136 13.69 -7.18 16.37
CA LEU A 136 14.25 -8.30 15.60
C LEU A 136 15.77 -8.23 15.41
N GLY A 137 16.40 -7.11 15.78
CA GLY A 137 17.82 -6.85 15.56
C GLY A 137 18.08 -6.50 14.10
N GLY A 138 18.53 -5.27 13.86
CA GLY A 138 19.00 -4.82 12.55
C GLY A 138 20.25 -5.58 12.08
#